data_AF-A0A975KMB5-F1
#
_entry.id   AF-A0A975KMB5-F1
#
_cell.length_a   1.000
_cell.length_b   1.000
_cell.length_c   1.000
_cell.angle_alpha   90.00
_cell.angle_beta   90.00
_cell.angle_gamma   90.00
#
_symmetry.space_group_name_H-M   'P 1'
#
loop_
_entity.id
_entity.type
_entity.pdbx_description
1 polymer ?
#
loop_
_entity_poly.entity_id
_entity_poly.type
_entity_poly.pdbx_seq_one_letter_code
_entity_poly.pdbx_strand_id
1 'polypeptide(L)'
;MSKVSINKVVFDSTVKSAMSSVSDLKGIKIKSKSLKKTDLQSMQQQLEVIKEFQKVVDTYIELLEVDLEKLTVVGNEMVVQDERLGAAIMK
;
A
#
# COMPACT_ATOMS: atom_id res chain seq x y z
N MET A 1 16.43 -6.40 31.16
CA MET A 1 15.23 -6.15 30.33
C MET A 1 15.70 -5.93 28.90
N SER A 2 15.26 -6.76 27.95
CA SER A 2 15.69 -6.64 26.55
C SER A 2 15.04 -5.41 25.93
N LYS A 3 15.83 -4.48 25.37
CA LYS A 3 15.32 -3.33 24.62
C LYS A 3 14.65 -3.85 23.35
N VAL A 4 13.33 -3.80 23.30
CA VAL A 4 12.58 -4.05 22.07
C VAL A 4 12.54 -2.73 21.30
N SER A 5 13.58 -2.48 20.51
CA SER A 5 13.66 -1.31 19.62
C SER A 5 13.34 -1.73 18.19
N ILE A 6 12.48 -0.97 17.50
CA ILE A 6 12.16 -1.24 16.10
C ILE A 6 13.43 -1.09 15.25
N ASN A 7 13.75 -2.09 14.43
CA ASN A 7 14.86 -1.96 13.49
C ASN A 7 14.37 -1.18 12.27
N LYS A 8 14.58 0.14 12.31
CA LYS A 8 14.12 1.08 11.28
C LYS A 8 14.59 0.68 9.87
N VAL A 9 15.80 0.14 9.73
CA VAL A 9 16.35 -0.25 8.42
C VAL A 9 15.57 -1.42 7.80
N VAL A 10 15.23 -2.42 8.61
CA VAL A 10 14.42 -3.58 8.16
C VAL A 10 12.99 -3.15 7.83
N PHE A 11 12.43 -2.25 8.63
CA PHE A 11 11.11 -1.68 8.40
C PHE A 11 11.05 -0.88 7.09
N ASP A 12 11.96 0.08 6.90
CA ASP A 12 12.04 0.92 5.69
C ASP A 12 12.24 0.07 4.43
N SER A 13 13.06 -0.99 4.50
CA SER A 13 13.27 -1.93 3.40
C SER A 13 11.99 -2.69 3.03
N THR A 14 11.19 -3.08 4.02
CA THR A 14 9.94 -3.82 3.80
C THR A 14 8.90 -2.92 3.13
N VAL A 15 8.77 -1.68 3.61
CA VAL A 15 7.88 -0.67 3.01
C VAL A 15 8.26 -0.39 1.56
N LYS A 16 9.56 -0.24 1.27
CA LYS A 16 10.04 0.02 -0.10
C LYS A 16 9.75 -1.14 -1.05
N SER A 17 9.84 -2.39 -0.58
CA SER A 17 9.52 -3.57 -1.38
C SER A 17 8.03 -3.67 -1.70
N ALA A 18 7.16 -3.29 -0.76
CA ALA A 18 5.72 -3.18 -1.00
C ALA A 18 5.39 -2.09 -2.04
N MET A 19 6.04 -0.92 -1.95
CA MET A 19 5.87 0.17 -2.93
C MET A 19 6.30 -0.22 -4.35
N SER A 20 7.39 -0.98 -4.49
CA SER A 20 7.80 -1.52 -5.80
C SER A 20 6.75 -2.48 -6.36
N SER A 21 6.20 -3.36 -5.53
CA SER A 21 5.16 -4.31 -5.95
C SER A 21 3.87 -3.61 -6.43
N VAL A 22 3.50 -2.49 -5.79
CA VAL A 22 2.38 -1.63 -6.24
C VAL A 22 2.68 -0.97 -7.58
N SER A 23 3.93 -0.54 -7.80
CA SER A 23 4.35 0.06 -9.06
C SER A 23 4.30 -0.94 -10.21
N ASP A 24 4.67 -2.20 -9.96
CA ASP A 24 4.59 -3.29 -10.94
C ASP A 24 3.14 -3.59 -11.34
N LEU A 25 2.20 -3.51 -10.38
CA LEU A 25 0.77 -3.64 -10.65
C LEU A 25 0.23 -2.46 -11.50
N LYS A 26 0.69 -1.22 -11.25
CA LYS A 26 0.35 -0.04 -12.08
C LYS A 26 0.89 -0.15 -13.52
N GLY A 27 1.93 -0.97 -13.75
CA GLY A 27 2.47 -1.25 -15.08
C GLY A 27 1.60 -2.16 -15.96
N ILE A 28 0.60 -2.85 -15.39
CA ILE A 28 -0.29 -3.75 -16.11
C ILE A 28 -1.35 -2.95 -16.89
N LYS A 29 -1.02 -2.52 -18.11
CA LYS A 29 -1.97 -1.89 -19.04
C LYS A 29 -2.89 -2.93 -19.68
N ILE A 30 -4.14 -3.01 -19.24
CA ILE A 30 -5.21 -3.74 -19.93
C ILE A 30 -5.59 -2.96 -21.20
N LYS A 31 -5.23 -3.48 -22.37
CA LYS A 31 -5.56 -2.87 -23.67
C LYS A 31 -7.07 -2.99 -23.95
N SER A 32 -7.77 -1.86 -24.06
CA SER A 32 -9.17 -1.83 -24.50
C SER A 32 -9.27 -2.23 -25.98
N LYS A 33 -9.68 -3.48 -26.28
CA LYS A 33 -10.08 -3.87 -27.63
C LYS A 33 -11.53 -3.45 -27.86
N SER A 34 -11.79 -2.48 -28.74
CA SER A 34 -13.15 -2.22 -29.21
C SER A 34 -13.53 -3.28 -30.25
N LEU A 35 -14.47 -4.16 -29.92
CA LEU A 35 -15.02 -5.15 -30.84
C LEU A 35 -16.30 -4.59 -31.47
N LYS A 36 -16.47 -4.74 -32.78
CA LYS A 36 -17.67 -4.31 -33.51
C LYS A 36 -18.46 -5.53 -33.98
N LYS A 37 -19.77 -5.52 -33.68
CA LYS A 37 -20.87 -6.28 -34.31
C LYS A 37 -20.82 -7.82 -34.26
N THR A 38 -21.02 -8.43 -33.10
CA THR A 38 -21.61 -9.78 -32.92
C THR A 38 -22.02 -9.87 -31.45
N ASP A 39 -23.31 -10.02 -31.10
CA ASP A 39 -23.87 -9.94 -29.73
C ASP A 39 -22.84 -9.74 -28.60
N LEU A 40 -22.43 -8.49 -28.41
CA LEU A 40 -21.32 -8.10 -27.55
C LEU A 40 -21.76 -7.85 -26.11
N GLN A 41 -23.02 -8.16 -25.75
CA GLN A 41 -23.53 -7.89 -24.40
C GLN A 41 -22.67 -8.56 -23.33
N SER A 42 -22.28 -9.82 -23.54
CA SER A 42 -21.39 -10.54 -22.64
C SER A 42 -20.03 -9.86 -22.49
N MET A 43 -19.45 -9.32 -23.58
CA MET A 43 -18.17 -8.59 -23.51
C MET A 43 -18.30 -7.20 -22.89
N GLN A 44 -19.42 -6.52 -23.09
CA GLN A 44 -19.72 -5.25 -22.42
C GLN A 44 -19.89 -5.45 -20.92
N GLN A 45 -20.59 -6.50 -20.50
CA GLN A 45 -20.73 -6.88 -19.09
C GLN A 45 -19.37 -7.24 -18.48
N GLN A 46 -18.54 -8.02 -19.18
CA GLN A 46 -17.18 -8.33 -18.72
C GLN A 46 -16.31 -7.08 -18.58
N LEU A 47 -16.42 -6.12 -19.52
CA LEU A 47 -15.70 -4.85 -19.42
C LEU A 47 -16.17 -4.01 -18.23
N GLU A 48 -17.47 -4.03 -17.91
CA GLU A 48 -17.99 -3.29 -16.76
C GLU A 48 -17.53 -3.91 -15.44
N VAL A 49 -17.53 -5.25 -15.35
CA VAL A 49 -16.95 -5.98 -14.20
C VAL A 49 -15.46 -5.65 -14.03
N ILE A 50 -14.70 -5.57 -15.13
CA ILE A 50 -13.28 -5.18 -15.06
C ILE A 50 -13.12 -3.75 -14.54
N LYS A 51 -13.97 -2.81 -14.95
CA LYS A 51 -13.93 -1.42 -14.43
C LYS A 51 -14.30 -1.36 -12.95
N GLU A 52 -15.31 -2.09 -12.52
CA GLU A 52 -15.70 -2.16 -11.10
C GLU A 52 -14.58 -2.77 -10.26
N PHE A 53 -13.97 -3.85 -10.74
CA PHE A 53 -12.81 -4.45 -10.10
C PHE A 53 -11.66 -3.44 -9.99
N GLN A 54 -11.39 -2.69 -11.05
CA GLN A 54 -10.35 -1.67 -11.03
C GLN A 54 -10.63 -0.57 -9.99
N LYS A 55 -11.88 -0.11 -9.87
CA LYS A 55 -12.27 0.85 -8.81
C LYS A 55 -12.02 0.27 -7.41
N VAL A 56 -12.37 -1.00 -7.18
CA VAL A 56 -12.14 -1.66 -5.88
C VAL A 56 -10.65 -1.74 -5.56
N VAL A 57 -9.83 -2.08 -6.56
CA VAL A 57 -8.37 -2.10 -6.42
C VAL A 57 -7.83 -0.70 -6.10
N ASP A 58 -8.30 0.34 -6.80
CA ASP A 58 -7.86 1.72 -6.55
C ASP A 58 -8.23 2.16 -5.12
N THR A 59 -9.45 1.88 -4.66
CA THR A 59 -9.86 2.16 -3.27
C THR A 59 -9.02 1.40 -2.25
N TYR A 60 -8.69 0.14 -2.54
CA TYR A 60 -7.83 -0.65 -1.66
C TYR A 60 -6.41 -0.05 -1.58
N ILE A 61 -5.87 0.44 -2.69
CA ILE A 61 -4.57 1.11 -2.74
C ILE A 61 -4.60 2.38 -1.87
N GLU A 62 -5.63 3.23 -2.01
CA GLU A 62 -5.77 4.46 -1.21
C GLU A 62 -5.83 4.16 0.29
N LEU A 63 -6.60 3.15 0.70
CA LEU A 63 -6.66 2.71 2.10
C LEU A 63 -5.29 2.26 2.61
N LEU A 64 -4.56 1.50 1.79
CA LEU A 64 -3.23 1.02 2.16
C LEU A 64 -2.22 2.17 2.29
N GLU A 65 -2.30 3.18 1.42
CA GLU A 65 -1.45 4.38 1.49
C GLU A 65 -1.70 5.16 2.78
N VAL A 66 -2.96 5.35 3.17
CA VAL A 66 -3.33 6.01 4.44
C VAL A 66 -2.84 5.23 5.65
N ASP A 67 -2.97 3.90 5.64
CA ASP A 67 -2.51 3.07 6.75
C ASP A 67 -0.99 3.07 6.88
N LEU A 68 -0.26 3.06 5.75
CA LEU A 68 1.20 3.18 5.74
C LEU A 68 1.67 4.55 6.25
N GLU A 69 0.96 5.63 5.90
CA GLU A 69 1.26 6.97 6.42
C GLU A 69 1.06 7.01 7.95
N LYS A 70 -0.05 6.47 8.45
CA LYS A 70 -0.29 6.37 9.91
C LYS A 70 0.77 5.55 10.63
N LEU A 71 1.15 4.39 10.08
CA LEU A 71 2.20 3.56 10.66
C LEU A 71 3.55 4.29 10.70
N THR A 72 3.83 5.11 9.69
CA THR A 72 5.06 5.93 9.66
C THR A 72 5.04 6.98 10.77
N VAL A 73 3.91 7.68 10.96
CA VAL A 73 3.75 8.67 12.04
C VAL A 73 3.90 8.00 13.41
N VAL A 74 3.16 6.91 13.66
CA VAL A 74 3.23 6.17 14.92
C VAL A 74 4.64 5.64 15.18
N GLY A 75 5.32 5.11 14.16
CA GLY A 75 6.69 4.65 14.28
C GLY A 75 7.65 5.75 14.72
N ASN A 76 7.52 6.96 14.16
CA ASN A 76 8.33 8.11 14.56
C ASN A 76 8.04 8.54 16.01
N GLU A 77 6.77 8.55 16.40
CA GLU A 77 6.36 8.86 17.78
C GLU A 77 6.94 7.86 18.78
N MET A 78 6.93 6.56 18.44
CA MET A 78 7.51 5.51 19.28
C MET A 78 9.02 5.69 19.48
N VAL A 79 9.76 6.10 18.44
CA VAL A 79 11.20 6.39 18.54
C VAL A 79 11.45 7.56 19.50
N VAL A 80 10.73 8.67 19.31
CA VAL A 80 10.85 9.85 20.20
C VAL A 80 10.52 9.48 21.65
N GLN A 81 9.50 8.66 21.86
CA GLN A 81 9.10 8.24 23.19
C GLN A 81 10.12 7.29 23.84
N ASP A 82 10.73 6.38 23.08
CA ASP A 82 11.79 5.49 23.57
C ASP A 82 13.07 6.28 23.92
N GLU A 83 13.44 7.28 23.11
CA GLU A 83 14.55 8.20 23.41
C GLU A 83 14.29 8.98 24.71
N ARG A 84 13.06 9.48 24.89
CA ARG A 84 12.66 10.20 26.11
C ARG A 84 12.73 9.32 27.35
N LEU A 85 12.26 8.07 27.25
CA LEU A 85 12.34 7.10 28.34
C LEU A 85 13.79 6.72 28.65
N GLY A 86 14.62 6.50 27.62
CA GLY A 86 16.04 6.24 27.77
C GLY A 86 16.78 7.39 28.48
N ALA A 87 16.50 8.64 28.12
CA ALA A 87 17.06 9.81 28.77
C ALA A 87 16.58 9.98 30.23
N ALA A 88 15.32 9.63 30.52
CA ALA A 88 14.77 9.68 31.87
C ALA A 88 15.36 8.62 32.81
N ILE A 89 15.80 7.48 32.28
CA ILE A 89 16.41 6.38 33.07
C ILE A 89 17.92 6.62 33.29
N MET A 90 18.59 7.39 32.44
CA MET A 90 20.02 7.74 32.58
C MET A 90 20.27 8.94 33.51
N LYS A 91 19.23 9.51 34.13
CA LYS A 91 19.30 10.64 35.06
C LYS A 91 19.09 10.17 36.50
#